data_AF-A7N6K3-F1
#
_entry.id   AF-A7N6K3-F1
#
_cell.length_a   1.000
_cell.length_b   1.000
_cell.length_c   1.000
_cell.angle_alpha   90.00
_cell.angle_beta   90.00
_cell.angle_gamma   90.00
#
_symmetry.space_group_name_H-M   'P 1'
#
loop_
_entity.id
_entity.type
_entity.pdbx_description
1 polymer ?
#
loop_
_entity_poly.entity_id
_entity_poly.type
_entity_poly.pdbx_seq_one_letter_code
_entity_poly.pdbx_strand_id
1 'polypeptide(L)'
;MRDIQILQQILSQQCPSIHKKRLNSLMLATETVLDGAELTLTKIGRALDCNTTVKHSIKRIDRLLGNHHLHKEKDIVYKWHASFITQANPFPVILIDWSDVREQLRHMTLRASVAVKGRAVTVYEQAFEYKNYNSPKSHQLFLDKLKNILPEGCVPIIVSDAGFRNTWFRQVESMGWFWLGRVRGEVSIKLPEEDWCWNKTLYPAANSKVRYLGECELAKRSPLKCCADPHQQFWTPS
;
A
#
# COMPACT_ATOMS: atom_id res chain seq x y z
N MET A 1 7.02 5.80 25.75
CA MET A 1 5.87 5.74 26.69
C MET A 1 4.81 6.83 26.44
N ARG A 2 5.12 8.15 26.48
CA ARG A 2 4.09 9.21 26.29
C ARG A 2 3.39 9.17 24.92
N ASP A 3 4.13 8.89 23.85
CA ASP A 3 3.58 8.90 22.49
C ASP A 3 2.60 7.73 22.24
N ILE A 4 2.90 6.56 22.81
CA ILE A 4 2.03 5.37 22.74
C ILE A 4 0.73 5.65 23.49
N GLN A 5 0.78 6.26 24.66
CA GLN A 5 -0.40 6.64 25.43
C GLN A 5 -1.28 7.65 24.69
N ILE A 6 -0.67 8.64 24.03
CA ILE A 6 -1.39 9.60 23.18
C ILE A 6 -2.09 8.86 22.03
N LEU A 7 -1.38 7.96 21.33
CA LEU A 7 -1.96 7.18 20.23
C LEU A 7 -3.12 6.29 20.72
N GLN A 8 -2.97 5.64 21.88
CA GLN A 8 -4.01 4.83 22.51
C GLN A 8 -5.26 5.65 22.84
N GLN A 9 -5.09 6.85 23.40
CA GLN A 9 -6.19 7.75 23.71
C GLN A 9 -6.89 8.22 22.45
N ILE A 10 -6.15 8.63 21.43
CA ILE A 10 -6.71 9.09 20.16
C ILE A 10 -7.46 7.95 19.47
N LEU A 11 -6.87 6.75 19.35
CA LEU A 11 -7.56 5.59 18.77
C LEU A 11 -8.84 5.22 19.53
N SER A 12 -8.81 5.28 20.86
CA SER A 12 -9.99 4.99 21.68
C SER A 12 -11.11 6.02 21.47
N GLN A 13 -10.75 7.29 21.26
CA GLN A 13 -11.72 8.37 20.99
C GLN A 13 -12.28 8.30 19.56
N GLN A 14 -11.42 7.97 18.59
CA GLN A 14 -11.74 8.03 17.16
C GLN A 14 -12.32 6.72 16.62
N CYS A 15 -12.16 5.61 17.34
CA CYS A 15 -12.73 4.31 16.98
C CYS A 15 -13.65 3.76 18.11
N PRO A 16 -14.71 4.49 18.51
CA PRO A 16 -15.52 4.15 19.68
C PRO A 16 -16.33 2.85 19.52
N SER A 17 -16.52 2.38 18.29
CA SER A 17 -17.21 1.12 17.98
C SER A 17 -16.36 -0.13 18.28
N ILE A 18 -15.03 0.02 18.40
CA ILE A 18 -14.15 -1.08 18.76
C ILE A 18 -14.27 -1.34 20.26
N HIS A 19 -14.57 -2.58 20.63
CA HIS A 19 -14.71 -2.94 22.04
C HIS A 19 -13.39 -2.69 22.80
N LYS A 20 -13.45 -1.94 23.90
CA LYS A 20 -12.29 -1.52 24.71
C LYS A 20 -11.29 -2.65 25.02
N LYS A 21 -11.77 -3.83 25.42
CA LYS A 21 -10.87 -5.00 25.68
C LYS A 21 -10.10 -5.48 24.44
N ARG A 22 -10.69 -5.40 23.23
CA ARG A 22 -10.01 -5.75 21.98
C ARG A 22 -8.94 -4.71 21.67
N LEU A 23 -9.29 -3.43 21.73
CA LEU A 23 -8.35 -2.33 21.52
C LEU A 23 -7.18 -2.40 22.50
N ASN A 24 -7.43 -2.55 23.80
CA ASN A 24 -6.37 -2.67 24.80
C ASN A 24 -5.45 -3.89 24.55
N SER A 25 -6.00 -4.99 24.06
CA SER A 25 -5.18 -6.18 23.73
C SER A 25 -4.35 -5.97 22.47
N LEU A 26 -4.88 -5.26 21.46
CA LEU A 26 -4.13 -4.85 20.29
C LEU A 26 -2.99 -3.90 20.68
N MET A 27 -3.29 -2.85 21.45
CA MET A 27 -2.31 -1.85 21.84
C MET A 27 -1.20 -2.43 22.71
N LEU A 28 -1.53 -3.35 23.64
CA LEU A 28 -0.51 -4.05 24.44
C LEU A 28 0.41 -4.91 23.56
N ALA A 29 -0.14 -5.62 22.58
CA ALA A 29 0.66 -6.41 21.65
C ALA A 29 1.55 -5.52 20.76
N THR A 30 1.02 -4.38 20.31
CA THR A 30 1.77 -3.37 19.53
C THR A 30 2.92 -2.79 20.36
N GLU A 31 2.67 -2.38 21.60
CA GLU A 31 3.70 -1.86 22.52
C GLU A 31 4.80 -2.89 22.75
N THR A 32 4.43 -4.16 23.01
CA THR A 32 5.38 -5.26 23.18
C THR A 32 6.30 -5.44 21.97
N VAL A 33 5.77 -5.27 20.74
CA VAL A 33 6.57 -5.34 19.50
C VAL A 33 7.44 -4.11 19.33
N LEU A 34 6.94 -2.92 19.66
CA LEU A 34 7.72 -1.68 19.63
C LEU A 34 8.89 -1.71 20.62
N ASP A 35 8.72 -2.41 21.74
CA ASP A 35 9.76 -2.63 22.76
C ASP A 35 10.78 -3.74 22.37
N GLY A 36 10.68 -4.27 21.15
CA GLY A 36 11.68 -5.15 20.55
C GLY A 36 11.31 -6.63 20.49
N ALA A 37 10.08 -7.02 20.80
CA ALA A 37 9.65 -8.40 20.60
C ALA A 37 9.60 -8.77 19.11
N GLU A 38 10.16 -9.93 18.77
CA GLU A 38 10.00 -10.51 17.43
C GLU A 38 8.52 -10.71 17.09
N LEU A 39 8.15 -10.42 15.84
CA LEU A 39 6.77 -10.49 15.34
C LEU A 39 6.30 -11.95 15.09
N THR A 40 6.32 -12.77 16.14
CA THR A 40 5.76 -14.12 16.15
C THR A 40 4.82 -14.30 17.34
N LEU A 41 3.76 -15.11 17.16
CA LEU A 41 2.75 -15.37 18.20
C LEU A 41 3.38 -15.72 19.55
N THR A 42 4.34 -16.64 19.56
CA THR A 42 5.01 -17.11 20.78
C THR A 42 5.93 -16.06 21.38
N LYS A 43 6.69 -15.31 20.57
CA LYS A 43 7.64 -14.30 21.07
C LYS A 43 6.92 -13.09 21.64
N ILE A 44 5.89 -12.59 20.96
CA ILE A 44 5.01 -11.54 21.49
C ILE A 44 4.38 -12.03 22.79
N GLY A 45 3.82 -13.25 22.81
CA GLY A 45 3.19 -13.82 24.00
C GLY A 45 4.13 -13.96 25.20
N ARG A 46 5.42 -14.24 24.98
CA ARG A 46 6.45 -14.33 26.04
C ARG A 46 6.92 -12.96 26.53
N ALA A 47 6.93 -11.96 25.67
CA ALA A 47 7.38 -10.60 25.98
C ALA A 47 6.26 -9.70 26.54
N LEU A 48 5.00 -10.15 26.50
CA LEU A 48 3.87 -9.42 27.08
C LEU A 48 4.10 -9.10 28.56
N ASP A 49 4.09 -7.81 28.91
CA ASP A 49 4.04 -7.38 30.30
C ASP A 49 2.65 -7.64 30.89
N CYS A 50 2.49 -8.78 31.55
CA CYS A 50 1.24 -9.16 32.20
C CYS A 50 1.47 -10.10 33.38
N ASN A 51 0.65 -9.92 34.42
CA ASN A 51 0.72 -10.74 35.63
C ASN A 51 -0.02 -12.10 35.42
N THR A 52 0.47 -12.92 34.49
CA THR A 52 -0.07 -14.25 34.20
C THR A 52 1.02 -15.20 33.71
N THR A 53 0.70 -16.49 33.60
CA THR A 53 1.68 -17.47 33.10
C THR A 53 1.93 -17.28 31.62
N VAL A 54 3.14 -17.62 31.16
CA VAL A 54 3.54 -17.58 29.75
C VAL A 54 2.53 -18.29 28.84
N LYS A 55 1.97 -19.42 29.30
CA LYS A 55 0.92 -20.16 28.57
C LYS A 55 -0.32 -19.30 28.33
N HIS A 56 -0.77 -18.54 29.32
CA HIS A 56 -1.95 -17.67 29.19
C HIS A 56 -1.66 -16.45 28.33
N SER A 57 -0.45 -15.88 28.41
CA SER A 57 0.00 -14.77 27.57
C SER A 57 0.07 -15.15 26.09
N ILE A 58 0.64 -16.32 25.77
CA ILE A 58 0.64 -16.87 24.41
C ILE A 58 -0.79 -17.08 23.90
N LYS A 59 -1.67 -17.70 24.71
CA LYS A 59 -3.09 -17.86 24.34
C LYS A 59 -3.85 -16.53 24.19
N ARG A 60 -3.38 -15.45 24.82
CA ARG A 60 -3.97 -14.12 24.65
C ARG A 60 -3.64 -13.56 23.26
N ILE A 61 -2.39 -13.68 22.82
CA ILE A 61 -1.97 -13.27 21.46
C ILE A 61 -2.63 -14.15 20.40
N ASP A 62 -2.69 -15.46 20.60
CA ASP A 62 -3.40 -16.38 19.70
C ASP A 62 -4.86 -15.95 19.47
N ARG A 63 -5.59 -15.68 20.57
CA ARG A 63 -6.98 -15.19 20.48
C ARG A 63 -7.10 -13.79 19.89
N LEU A 64 -6.10 -12.93 20.06
CA LEU A 64 -6.07 -11.60 19.44
C LEU A 64 -5.95 -11.72 17.92
N LEU A 65 -4.99 -12.52 17.44
CA LEU A 65 -4.75 -12.74 16.01
C LEU A 65 -5.90 -13.49 15.35
N GLY A 66 -6.57 -14.40 16.07
CA GLY A 66 -7.78 -15.10 15.61
C GLY A 66 -9.09 -14.34 15.81
N ASN A 67 -9.08 -13.09 16.29
CA ASN A 67 -10.30 -12.38 16.68
C ASN A 67 -11.09 -11.88 15.45
N HIS A 68 -12.14 -12.60 15.04
CA HIS A 68 -12.93 -12.22 13.87
C HIS A 68 -13.63 -10.86 13.99
N HIS A 69 -13.96 -10.41 15.20
CA HIS A 69 -14.53 -9.06 15.39
C HIS A 69 -13.48 -7.99 15.10
N LEU A 70 -12.25 -8.18 15.59
CA LEU A 70 -11.15 -7.26 15.30
C LEU A 70 -10.84 -7.22 13.79
N HIS A 71 -10.87 -8.37 13.11
CA HIS A 71 -10.68 -8.42 11.65
C HIS A 71 -11.76 -7.68 10.87
N LYS A 72 -13.01 -7.66 11.36
CA LYS A 72 -14.10 -6.86 10.78
C LYS A 72 -13.94 -5.38 11.09
N GLU A 73 -13.37 -5.04 12.24
CA GLU A 73 -13.19 -3.68 12.74
C GLU A 73 -11.90 -3.00 12.28
N LYS A 74 -10.92 -3.76 11.77
CA LYS A 74 -9.61 -3.22 11.35
C LYS A 74 -9.73 -2.09 10.32
N ASP A 75 -10.73 -2.18 9.44
CA ASP A 75 -10.98 -1.18 8.40
C ASP A 75 -11.29 0.20 9.03
N ILE A 76 -11.83 0.25 10.25
CA ILE A 76 -12.10 1.49 10.99
C ILE A 76 -10.79 2.16 11.40
N VAL A 77 -9.81 1.37 11.87
CA VAL A 77 -8.47 1.86 12.22
C VAL A 77 -7.79 2.42 10.97
N TYR A 78 -7.86 1.70 9.85
CA TYR A 78 -7.31 2.16 8.58
C TYR A 78 -8.00 3.44 8.08
N LYS A 79 -9.34 3.55 8.15
CA LYS A 79 -10.07 4.76 7.76
C LYS A 79 -9.65 5.98 8.56
N TRP A 80 -9.58 5.83 9.89
CA TRP A 80 -9.12 6.91 10.76
C TRP A 80 -7.68 7.32 10.41
N HIS A 81 -6.78 6.34 10.26
CA HIS A 81 -5.38 6.59 9.94
C HIS A 81 -5.19 7.26 8.57
N ALA A 82 -5.88 6.75 7.55
CA ALA A 82 -5.86 7.30 6.20
C ALA A 82 -6.40 8.73 6.17
N SER A 83 -7.50 8.99 6.88
CA SER A 83 -8.04 10.34 7.03
C SER A 83 -7.01 11.26 7.66
N PHE A 84 -6.44 10.89 8.80
CA PHE A 84 -5.43 11.69 9.50
C PHE A 84 -4.23 12.06 8.62
N ILE A 85 -3.76 11.13 7.78
CA ILE A 85 -2.58 11.35 6.92
C ILE A 85 -2.90 12.13 5.66
N THR A 86 -4.08 11.93 5.07
CA THR A 86 -4.43 12.49 3.74
C THR A 86 -5.31 13.73 3.82
N GLN A 87 -5.79 14.12 5.01
CA GLN A 87 -6.74 15.22 5.20
C GLN A 87 -6.31 16.55 4.57
N ALA A 88 -5.01 16.85 4.56
CA ALA A 88 -4.50 18.13 4.07
C ALA A 88 -4.45 18.24 2.54
N ASN A 89 -4.58 17.13 1.80
CA ASN A 89 -4.44 17.12 0.34
C ASN A 89 -5.53 16.23 -0.29
N PRO A 90 -6.47 16.79 -1.07
CA PRO A 90 -7.49 16.01 -1.77
C PRO A 90 -6.91 15.11 -2.89
N PHE A 91 -5.68 15.36 -3.34
CA PHE A 91 -4.96 14.59 -4.35
C PHE A 91 -3.66 13.99 -3.79
N PRO A 92 -3.72 13.08 -2.79
CA PRO A 92 -2.52 12.52 -2.21
C PRO A 92 -1.80 11.63 -3.23
N VAL A 93 -0.47 11.73 -3.25
CA VAL A 93 0.39 10.83 -4.04
C VAL A 93 0.57 9.54 -3.25
N ILE A 94 0.01 8.44 -3.76
CA ILE A 94 0.03 7.13 -3.11
C ILE A 94 0.89 6.17 -3.92
N LEU A 95 1.97 5.71 -3.31
CA LEU A 95 2.84 4.67 -3.83
C LEU A 95 2.20 3.30 -3.59
N ILE A 96 2.05 2.50 -4.64
CA ILE A 96 1.56 1.12 -4.55
C ILE A 96 2.62 0.15 -5.03
N ASP A 97 2.95 -0.83 -4.19
CA ASP A 97 3.92 -1.88 -4.51
C ASP A 97 3.57 -3.22 -3.86
N TRP A 98 4.03 -4.31 -4.47
CA TRP A 98 3.96 -5.65 -3.93
C TRP A 98 5.21 -5.98 -3.10
N SER A 99 5.04 -6.72 -2.01
CA SER A 99 6.14 -7.22 -1.18
C SER A 99 5.85 -8.64 -0.70
N ASP A 100 6.89 -9.48 -0.56
CA ASP A 100 6.74 -10.80 0.05
C ASP A 100 6.63 -10.66 1.58
N VAL A 101 5.68 -11.39 2.20
CA VAL A 101 5.44 -11.36 3.66
C VAL A 101 6.43 -12.25 4.40
N ARG A 102 6.91 -13.32 3.76
CA ARG A 102 7.86 -14.27 4.35
C ARG A 102 8.54 -15.02 3.21
N GLU A 103 9.87 -15.07 3.24
CA GLU A 103 10.69 -15.87 2.33
C GLU A 103 10.00 -17.20 2.02
N GLN A 104 9.67 -17.42 0.74
CA GLN A 104 9.02 -18.58 0.09
C GLN A 104 7.80 -18.21 -0.78
N LEU A 105 7.49 -16.92 -1.02
CA LEU A 105 6.44 -16.53 -1.96
C LEU A 105 5.10 -17.22 -1.67
N ARG A 106 4.72 -17.36 -0.39
CA ARG A 106 3.42 -17.95 -0.03
C ARG A 106 2.31 -16.89 -0.05
N HIS A 107 2.63 -15.75 0.53
CA HIS A 107 1.73 -14.61 0.63
C HIS A 107 2.45 -13.36 0.17
N MET A 108 1.79 -12.61 -0.71
CA MET A 108 2.25 -11.32 -1.19
C MET A 108 1.36 -10.24 -0.57
N THR A 109 1.95 -9.16 -0.09
CA THR A 109 1.22 -7.99 0.38
C THR A 109 1.26 -6.91 -0.69
N LEU A 110 0.10 -6.37 -1.03
CA LEU A 110 -0.02 -5.14 -1.78
C LEU A 110 -0.18 -4.00 -0.77
N ARG A 111 0.67 -2.98 -0.85
CA ARG A 111 0.71 -1.88 0.11
C ARG A 111 0.55 -0.54 -0.60
N ALA A 112 -0.33 0.30 -0.07
CA ALA A 112 -0.50 1.71 -0.41
C ALA A 112 0.16 2.57 0.66
N SER A 113 1.08 3.45 0.27
CA SER A 113 1.82 4.32 1.19
C SER A 113 1.94 5.74 0.66
N VAL A 114 2.00 6.73 1.54
CA VAL A 114 2.38 8.11 1.18
C VAL A 114 3.81 8.41 1.64
N ALA A 115 4.50 9.29 0.93
CA ALA A 115 5.81 9.78 1.35
C ALA A 115 5.66 10.98 2.31
N VAL A 116 6.01 10.81 3.57
CA VAL A 116 6.01 11.88 4.59
C VAL A 116 7.44 12.10 5.06
N LYS A 117 8.01 13.27 4.77
CA LYS A 117 9.39 13.64 5.14
C LYS A 117 10.43 12.56 4.78
N GLY A 118 10.30 11.99 3.58
CA GLY A 118 11.21 10.94 3.08
C GLY A 118 10.96 9.52 3.63
N ARG A 119 9.92 9.32 4.45
CA ARG A 119 9.51 7.99 4.93
C ARG A 119 8.20 7.56 4.28
N ALA A 120 8.12 6.29 3.90
CA ALA A 120 6.86 5.69 3.48
C ALA A 120 5.98 5.42 4.71
N VAL A 121 4.79 6.01 4.74
CA VAL A 121 3.77 5.75 5.77
C VAL A 121 2.63 4.97 5.13
N THR A 122 2.37 3.78 5.63
CA THR A 122 1.33 2.89 5.11
C THR A 122 -0.06 3.48 5.35
N VAL A 123 -0.82 3.67 4.26
CA VAL A 123 -2.24 4.05 4.31
C VAL A 123 -3.10 2.81 4.45
N TYR A 124 -2.81 1.78 3.66
CA TYR A 124 -3.53 0.52 3.65
C TYR A 124 -2.64 -0.59 3.10
N GLU A 125 -2.80 -1.81 3.61
CA GLU A 125 -2.15 -2.99 3.05
C GLU A 125 -3.05 -4.21 3.13
N GLN A 126 -2.86 -5.12 2.19
CA GLN A 126 -3.63 -6.35 2.10
C GLN A 126 -2.77 -7.51 1.61
N ALA A 127 -2.82 -8.62 2.35
CA ALA A 127 -2.16 -9.86 1.97
C ALA A 127 -3.04 -10.69 1.02
N PHE A 128 -2.39 -11.35 0.08
CA PHE A 128 -2.96 -12.25 -0.91
C PHE A 128 -2.12 -13.52 -1.00
N GLU A 129 -2.74 -14.66 -1.27
CA GLU A 129 -1.99 -15.84 -1.69
C GLU A 129 -1.24 -15.57 -3.00
N TYR A 130 -0.05 -16.16 -3.14
CA TYR A 130 0.81 -15.94 -4.31
C TYR A 130 0.18 -16.28 -5.65
N LYS A 131 -0.76 -17.24 -5.71
CA LYS A 131 -1.52 -17.55 -6.93
C LYS A 131 -2.30 -16.34 -7.49
N ASN A 132 -2.58 -15.34 -6.65
CA ASN A 132 -3.26 -14.11 -7.03
C ASN A 132 -2.30 -12.92 -7.20
N TYR A 133 -0.99 -13.16 -7.13
CA TYR A 133 0.03 -12.15 -7.34
C TYR A 133 -0.12 -11.51 -8.72
N ASN A 134 -0.05 -10.18 -8.75
CA ASN A 134 -0.16 -9.37 -9.97
C ASN A 134 -1.39 -9.68 -10.85
N SER A 135 -2.47 -10.16 -10.23
CA SER A 135 -3.71 -10.47 -10.93
C SER A 135 -4.65 -9.26 -10.96
N PRO A 136 -5.35 -8.99 -12.09
CA PRO A 136 -6.32 -7.91 -12.18
C PRO A 136 -7.45 -8.00 -11.14
N LYS A 137 -7.80 -9.23 -10.72
CA LYS A 137 -8.81 -9.44 -9.67
C LYS A 137 -8.33 -8.97 -8.30
N SER A 138 -7.09 -9.30 -7.92
CA SER A 138 -6.49 -8.80 -6.66
C SER A 138 -6.32 -7.30 -6.68
N HIS A 139 -5.88 -6.75 -7.81
CA HIS A 139 -5.78 -5.30 -8.01
C HIS A 139 -7.11 -4.59 -7.80
N GLN A 140 -8.18 -5.06 -8.44
CA GLN A 140 -9.52 -4.48 -8.27
C GLN A 140 -9.97 -4.55 -6.82
N LEU A 141 -9.86 -5.73 -6.19
CA LEU A 141 -10.27 -5.91 -4.79
C LEU A 141 -9.50 -4.98 -3.85
N PHE A 142 -8.20 -4.76 -4.12
CA PHE A 142 -7.39 -3.82 -3.38
C PHE A 142 -7.84 -2.36 -3.59
N LEU A 143 -8.08 -1.94 -4.83
CA LEU A 143 -8.54 -0.58 -5.15
C LEU A 143 -9.92 -0.30 -4.55
N ASP A 144 -10.86 -1.25 -4.62
CA ASP A 144 -12.18 -1.16 -4.00
C ASP A 144 -12.06 -0.96 -2.48
N LYS A 145 -11.16 -1.71 -1.84
CA LYS A 145 -10.88 -1.55 -0.41
C LYS A 145 -10.22 -0.22 -0.11
N LEU A 146 -9.20 0.17 -0.86
CA LEU A 146 -8.52 1.45 -0.69
C LEU A 146 -9.49 2.63 -0.83
N LYS A 147 -10.42 2.59 -1.80
CA LYS A 147 -11.45 3.62 -1.98
C LYS A 147 -12.36 3.74 -0.76
N ASN A 148 -12.69 2.63 -0.11
CA ASN A 148 -13.47 2.62 1.12
C ASN A 148 -12.69 3.11 2.36
N ILE A 149 -11.35 3.04 2.32
CA ILE A 149 -10.46 3.48 3.40
C ILE A 149 -10.15 4.97 3.29
N LEU A 150 -9.94 5.48 2.08
CA LEU A 150 -9.64 6.88 1.83
C LEU A 150 -10.84 7.78 2.21
N PRO A 151 -10.59 9.05 2.61
CA PRO A 151 -11.65 10.01 2.85
C PRO A 151 -12.53 10.24 1.63
N GLU A 152 -13.78 10.62 1.87
CA GLU A 152 -14.69 11.01 0.80
C GLU A 152 -14.14 12.23 0.03
N GLY A 153 -14.31 12.21 -1.30
CA GLY A 153 -13.77 13.24 -2.18
C GLY A 153 -12.27 13.13 -2.47
N CYS A 154 -11.56 12.16 -1.89
CA CYS A 154 -10.16 11.91 -2.19
C CYS A 154 -9.98 11.34 -3.62
N VAL A 155 -9.13 12.00 -4.41
CA VAL A 155 -8.79 11.61 -5.78
C VAL A 155 -7.27 11.41 -5.86
N PRO A 156 -6.75 10.26 -5.40
CA PRO A 156 -5.31 10.05 -5.32
C PRO A 156 -4.63 9.99 -6.69
N ILE A 157 -3.33 10.29 -6.69
CA ILE A 157 -2.42 9.98 -7.79
C ILE A 157 -1.68 8.69 -7.43
N ILE A 158 -2.03 7.60 -8.10
CA ILE A 158 -1.45 6.28 -7.86
C ILE A 158 -0.12 6.15 -8.59
N VAL A 159 0.96 6.01 -7.85
CA VAL A 159 2.30 5.77 -8.41
C VAL A 159 2.62 4.29 -8.27
N SER A 160 2.94 3.65 -9.39
CA SER A 160 3.26 2.22 -9.41
C SER A 160 4.47 1.92 -10.29
N ASP A 161 5.15 0.84 -9.96
CA ASP A 161 6.34 0.40 -10.67
C ASP A 161 6.00 -0.37 -11.98
N ALA A 162 7.00 -0.93 -12.66
CA ALA A 162 6.83 -1.60 -13.96
C ALA A 162 6.23 -3.01 -13.87
N GLY A 163 6.00 -3.53 -12.67
CA GLY A 163 5.25 -4.76 -12.44
C GLY A 163 3.77 -4.59 -12.81
N PHE A 164 3.24 -3.37 -12.75
CA PHE A 164 1.85 -3.04 -13.09
C PHE A 164 1.71 -2.69 -14.58
N ARG A 165 0.61 -3.14 -15.19
CA ARG A 165 0.38 -3.07 -16.64
C ARG A 165 -0.95 -2.40 -16.99
N ASN A 166 -1.27 -2.27 -18.28
CA ASN A 166 -2.47 -1.57 -18.77
C ASN A 166 -3.78 -1.92 -18.04
N THR A 167 -4.00 -3.17 -17.63
CA THR A 167 -5.19 -3.54 -16.87
C THR A 167 -5.29 -2.81 -15.53
N TRP A 168 -4.16 -2.64 -14.83
CA TRP A 168 -4.08 -1.87 -13.59
C TRP A 168 -4.44 -0.40 -13.82
N PHE A 169 -3.81 0.25 -14.81
CA PHE A 169 -4.05 1.66 -15.09
C PHE A 169 -5.52 1.93 -15.45
N ARG A 170 -6.16 1.05 -16.23
CA ARG A 170 -7.60 1.14 -16.52
C ARG A 170 -8.47 1.00 -15.26
N GLN A 171 -8.10 0.14 -14.33
CA GLN A 171 -8.82 0.00 -13.07
C GLN A 171 -8.71 1.26 -12.23
N VAL A 172 -7.53 1.88 -12.17
CA VAL A 172 -7.33 3.19 -11.51
C VAL A 172 -8.17 4.28 -12.19
N GLU A 173 -8.14 4.39 -13.52
CA GLU A 173 -8.97 5.35 -14.26
C GLU A 173 -10.47 5.15 -14.04
N SER A 174 -10.94 3.90 -13.98
CA SER A 174 -12.34 3.58 -13.72
C SER A 174 -12.83 4.04 -12.34
N MET A 175 -11.92 4.28 -11.39
CA MET A 175 -12.23 4.88 -10.09
C MET A 175 -12.38 6.40 -10.15
N GLY A 176 -12.02 7.02 -11.28
CA GLY A 176 -11.86 8.46 -11.42
C GLY A 176 -10.55 8.98 -10.81
N TRP A 177 -9.53 8.12 -10.66
CA TRP A 177 -8.25 8.47 -10.05
C TRP A 177 -7.16 8.67 -11.10
N PHE A 178 -6.10 9.38 -10.72
CA PHE A 178 -4.93 9.59 -11.57
C PHE A 178 -3.88 8.51 -11.33
N TRP A 179 -3.00 8.30 -12.30
CA TRP A 179 -1.90 7.35 -12.17
C TRP A 179 -0.60 7.86 -12.79
N LEU A 180 0.52 7.40 -12.24
CA LEU A 180 1.86 7.55 -12.77
C LEU A 180 2.54 6.17 -12.72
N GLY A 181 2.75 5.58 -13.88
CA GLY A 181 3.30 4.24 -14.00
C GLY A 181 4.69 4.25 -14.64
N ARG A 182 5.62 3.49 -14.08
CA ARG A 182 6.88 3.21 -14.79
C ARG A 182 6.64 2.17 -15.87
N VAL A 183 6.96 2.48 -17.12
CA VAL A 183 6.93 1.49 -18.21
C VAL A 183 8.35 1.02 -18.50
N ARG A 184 8.58 -0.29 -18.47
CA ARG A 184 9.89 -0.91 -18.78
C ARG A 184 9.70 -2.15 -19.65
N GLY A 185 10.76 -2.59 -20.28
CA GLY A 185 10.78 -3.82 -21.07
C GLY A 185 10.47 -3.53 -22.53
N GLU A 186 9.68 -4.39 -23.15
CA GLU A 186 9.29 -4.32 -24.56
C GLU A 186 7.79 -4.04 -24.61
N VAL A 187 7.42 -2.80 -24.35
CA VAL A 187 6.04 -2.33 -24.47
C VAL A 187 5.97 -1.43 -25.69
N SER A 188 5.06 -1.73 -26.61
CA SER A 188 4.87 -0.87 -27.77
C SER A 188 4.26 0.46 -27.35
N ILE A 189 4.82 1.57 -27.83
CA ILE A 189 4.33 2.92 -27.66
C ILE A 189 4.09 3.53 -29.04
N LYS A 190 3.04 4.34 -29.17
CA LYS A 190 2.77 5.16 -30.36
C LYS A 190 2.73 6.62 -29.96
N LEU A 191 3.70 7.39 -30.42
CA LEU A 191 3.75 8.85 -30.23
C LEU A 191 2.82 9.55 -31.24
N PRO A 192 2.51 10.84 -31.07
CA PRO A 192 1.71 11.60 -32.03
C PRO A 192 2.36 11.51 -33.42
N GLU A 193 1.57 11.20 -34.44
CA GLU A 193 2.02 11.18 -35.84
C GLU A 193 3.14 10.17 -36.16
N GLU A 194 3.47 9.27 -35.23
CA GLU A 194 4.46 8.20 -35.42
C GLU A 194 3.81 6.80 -35.50
N ASP A 195 4.57 5.86 -36.05
CA ASP A 195 4.24 4.43 -36.01
C ASP A 195 4.56 3.81 -34.64
N TRP A 196 3.97 2.64 -34.39
CA TRP A 196 4.26 1.87 -33.18
C TRP A 196 5.74 1.50 -33.10
N CYS A 197 6.42 1.92 -32.04
CA CYS A 197 7.78 1.53 -31.73
C CYS A 197 7.86 0.87 -30.35
N TRP A 198 8.97 0.23 -30.02
CA TRP A 198 9.21 -0.29 -28.67
C TRP A 198 9.68 0.84 -27.76
N ASN A 199 9.15 0.96 -26.55
CA ASN A 199 9.57 2.01 -25.62
C ASN A 199 11.09 2.05 -25.33
N LYS A 200 11.83 0.94 -25.51
CA LYS A 200 13.30 0.92 -25.42
C LYS A 200 13.99 1.86 -26.42
N THR A 201 13.38 2.13 -27.57
CA THR A 201 13.94 3.07 -28.56
C THR A 201 14.00 4.49 -28.03
N LEU A 202 13.21 4.80 -27.00
CA LEU A 202 13.19 6.11 -26.33
C LEU A 202 14.24 6.22 -25.22
N TYR A 203 14.86 5.10 -24.78
CA TYR A 203 15.83 5.12 -23.69
C TYR A 203 17.09 5.96 -24.00
N PRO A 204 17.66 5.96 -25.22
CA PRO A 204 18.80 6.83 -25.55
C PRO A 204 18.50 8.32 -25.40
N ALA A 205 17.23 8.73 -25.52
CA ALA A 205 16.80 10.11 -25.35
C ALA A 205 16.48 10.47 -23.89
N ALA A 206 16.41 9.47 -23.00
CA ALA A 206 16.15 9.68 -21.58
C ALA A 206 17.39 10.29 -20.91
N ASN A 207 17.21 11.43 -20.26
CA ASN A 207 18.26 12.11 -19.50
C ASN A 207 17.74 12.52 -18.11
N SER A 208 18.53 13.29 -17.36
CA SER A 208 18.18 13.76 -16.00
C SER A 208 17.01 14.74 -15.96
N LYS A 209 16.69 15.39 -17.09
CA LYS A 209 15.52 16.25 -17.23
C LYS A 209 14.40 15.45 -17.91
N VAL A 210 13.28 15.37 -17.22
CA VAL A 210 12.04 14.83 -17.77
C VAL A 210 11.64 15.64 -19.00
N ARG A 211 11.38 14.97 -20.12
CA ARG A 211 10.89 15.60 -21.36
C ARG A 211 9.50 15.08 -21.68
N TYR A 212 8.52 15.97 -21.73
CA TYR A 212 7.18 15.64 -22.19
C TYR A 212 7.18 15.27 -23.68
N LEU A 213 6.73 14.06 -24.01
CA LEU A 213 6.60 13.55 -25.39
C LEU A 213 5.21 13.75 -25.98
N GLY A 214 4.25 14.28 -25.21
CA GLY A 214 2.87 14.43 -25.65
C GLY A 214 1.98 13.25 -25.30
N GLU A 215 0.77 13.30 -25.84
CA GLU A 215 -0.20 12.21 -25.78
C GLU A 215 0.29 11.02 -26.60
N CYS A 216 0.17 9.81 -26.06
CA CYS A 216 0.62 8.59 -26.70
C CYS A 216 -0.32 7.44 -26.39
N GLU A 217 -0.13 6.34 -27.11
CA GLU A 217 -0.82 5.08 -26.84
C GLU A 217 0.16 4.00 -26.39
N LEU A 218 -0.15 3.31 -25.30
CA LEU A 218 0.62 2.18 -24.76
C LEU A 218 -0.04 0.84 -25.07
N ALA A 219 0.78 -0.12 -25.48
CA ALA A 219 0.46 -1.51 -25.84
C ALA A 219 -0.51 -1.67 -27.01
N LYS A 220 0.05 -1.98 -28.20
CA LYS A 220 -0.65 -2.15 -29.48
C LYS A 220 -1.92 -3.03 -29.46
N ARG A 221 -1.95 -4.08 -28.62
CA ARG A 221 -3.10 -5.02 -28.55
C ARG A 221 -4.28 -4.49 -27.74
N SER A 222 -4.04 -3.62 -26.77
CA SER A 222 -5.10 -2.97 -25.97
C SER A 222 -4.64 -1.55 -25.64
N PRO A 223 -4.69 -0.64 -26.63
CA PRO A 223 -4.11 0.69 -26.52
C PRO A 223 -4.67 1.47 -25.34
N LEU A 224 -3.79 1.96 -24.47
CA LEU A 224 -4.12 2.86 -23.38
C LEU A 224 -3.61 4.26 -23.73
N LYS A 225 -4.49 5.25 -23.81
CA LYS A 225 -4.11 6.64 -24.03
C LYS A 225 -3.52 7.22 -22.76
N CYS A 226 -2.38 7.87 -22.86
CA CYS A 226 -1.69 8.49 -21.73
C CYS A 226 -0.67 9.52 -22.21
N CYS A 227 0.01 10.18 -21.27
CA CYS A 227 1.17 11.00 -21.58
C CYS A 227 2.45 10.23 -21.28
N ALA A 228 3.51 10.46 -22.07
CA ALA A 228 4.81 9.81 -21.88
C ALA A 228 5.94 10.81 -21.60
N ASP A 229 6.79 10.42 -20.65
CA ASP A 229 7.91 11.21 -20.13
C ASP A 229 9.14 10.30 -19.93
N PRO A 230 10.11 10.23 -20.87
CA PRO A 230 11.37 9.53 -20.69
C PRO A 230 12.20 10.18 -19.59
N HIS A 231 12.66 9.35 -18.64
CA HIS A 231 13.51 9.78 -17.54
C HIS A 231 14.56 8.72 -17.22
N GLN A 232 15.82 9.16 -17.06
CA GLN A 232 16.91 8.29 -16.65
C GLN A 232 17.02 8.25 -15.12
N GLN A 233 16.76 7.11 -14.49
CA GLN A 233 17.03 6.92 -13.06
C GLN A 233 18.54 6.78 -12.84
N PHE A 234 19.16 7.76 -12.17
CA PHE A 234 20.50 7.60 -11.61
C PHE A 234 20.41 6.68 -10.39
N TRP A 235 20.90 5.45 -10.53
CA TRP A 235 21.27 4.65 -9.38
C TRP A 235 22.65 5.11 -8.94
N THR A 236 22.74 5.94 -7.91
CA THR A 236 23.97 6.02 -7.11
C THR A 236 23.93 4.82 -6.16
N PRO A 237 24.81 3.81 -6.31
CA PRO A 237 25.00 2.83 -5.26
C PRO A 237 25.61 3.55 -4.07
N SER A 238 24.89 3.60 -2.95
CA SER A 238 25.46 3.89 -1.63
C SER A 238 26.09 2.63 -1.06
#